data_AF-A0A0B3RR60-F1
#
_entry.id   AF-A0A0B3RR60-F1
#
_cell.length_a   1.000
_cell.length_b   1.000
_cell.length_c   1.000
_cell.angle_alpha   90.00
_cell.angle_beta   90.00
_cell.angle_gamma   90.00
#
_symmetry.space_group_name_H-M   'P 1'
#
loop_
_entity.id
_entity.type
_entity.pdbx_description
1 polymer ?
#
loop_
_entity_poly.entity_id
_entity_poly.type
_entity_poly.pdbx_seq_one_letter_code
_entity_poly.pdbx_strand_id
1 'polypeptide(L)'
;MGEAKRRREALRDSILRTGELWTFPETEWERDLARELGRRPVLHVPRAPDWWLEYTRMVPQQCHANASFMARSDPEYEHVTGWWPEGENFALHSVVRHRGQLVCVTPVYSAFQGMPDHVEFIPDPLIEWRQEGAAHQAYRDGVRLSVGVRTDPAETMRLIALVRERLMSGMDPQRAMLLA
;
A
#
# COMPACT_ATOMS: atom_id res chain seq x y z
N MET A 1 -9.14 29.75 -7.43
CA MET A 1 -9.21 28.84 -6.25
C MET A 1 -7.86 28.82 -5.57
N GLY A 2 -7.81 28.92 -4.23
CA GLY A 2 -6.56 28.88 -3.46
C GLY A 2 -5.92 27.50 -3.45
N GLU A 3 -4.59 27.44 -3.30
CA GLU A 3 -3.80 26.21 -3.30
C GLU A 3 -4.21 25.23 -2.19
N ALA A 4 -4.52 25.74 -0.99
CA ALA A 4 -5.01 24.92 0.12
C ALA A 4 -6.33 24.20 -0.22
N LYS A 5 -7.24 24.87 -0.95
CA LYS A 5 -8.52 24.26 -1.37
C LYS A 5 -8.27 23.12 -2.35
N ARG A 6 -7.38 23.29 -3.33
CA ARG A 6 -6.99 22.24 -4.29
C ARG A 6 -6.36 21.04 -3.60
N ARG A 7 -5.45 21.26 -2.64
CA ARG A 7 -4.82 20.17 -1.88
C ARG A 7 -5.85 19.37 -1.08
N ARG A 8 -6.82 20.05 -0.46
CA ARG A 8 -7.90 19.40 0.29
C ARG A 8 -8.82 18.57 -0.61
N GLU A 9 -9.20 19.10 -1.77
CA GLU A 9 -10.01 18.37 -2.77
C GLU A 9 -9.26 17.14 -3.29
N ALA A 10 -7.98 17.29 -3.63
CA ALA A 10 -7.15 16.17 -4.07
C ALA A 10 -7.01 15.07 -3.01
N LEU A 11 -6.86 15.44 -1.74
CA LEU A 11 -6.81 14.48 -0.62
C LEU A 11 -8.15 13.74 -0.45
N ARG A 12 -9.27 14.47 -0.50
CA ARG A 12 -10.62 13.87 -0.47
C ARG A 12 -10.79 12.83 -1.58
N ASP A 13 -10.46 13.20 -2.81
CA ASP A 13 -10.62 12.32 -3.95
C ASP A 13 -9.68 11.11 -3.85
N SER A 14 -8.48 11.30 -3.31
CA SER A 14 -7.55 10.21 -3.03
C SER A 14 -8.13 9.21 -2.02
N ILE A 15 -8.68 9.68 -0.90
CA ILE A 15 -9.27 8.81 0.12
C ILE A 15 -10.46 8.05 -0.45
N LEU A 16 -11.35 8.72 -1.21
CA LEU A 16 -12.49 8.07 -1.84
C LEU A 16 -12.07 6.98 -2.84
N ARG A 17 -11.05 7.25 -3.66
CA ARG A 17 -10.50 6.27 -4.60
C ARG A 17 -9.86 5.09 -3.86
N THR A 18 -9.06 5.34 -2.83
CA THR A 18 -8.47 4.27 -2.02
C THR A 18 -9.55 3.41 -1.39
N GLY A 19 -10.57 4.00 -0.78
CA GLY A 19 -11.70 3.26 -0.22
C GLY A 19 -12.39 2.36 -1.25
N GLU A 20 -12.62 2.86 -2.48
CA GLU A 20 -13.21 2.05 -3.55
C GLU A 20 -12.33 0.87 -3.99
N LEU A 21 -11.00 0.94 -3.85
CA LEU A 21 -10.15 -0.21 -4.15
C LEU A 21 -10.36 -1.37 -3.17
N TRP A 22 -10.93 -1.11 -1.99
CA TRP A 22 -11.20 -2.09 -0.94
C TRP A 22 -12.66 -2.59 -0.91
N THR A 23 -13.50 -2.19 -1.88
CA THR A 23 -14.92 -2.59 -1.95
C THR A 23 -15.18 -3.88 -2.74
N PHE A 24 -14.14 -4.67 -3.00
CA PHE A 24 -14.27 -5.92 -3.76
C PHE A 24 -15.07 -7.00 -3.00
N PRO A 25 -15.72 -7.95 -3.69
CA PRO A 25 -16.46 -9.03 -3.06
C PRO A 25 -15.58 -9.89 -2.15
N GLU A 26 -16.12 -10.30 -1.00
CA GLU A 26 -15.47 -11.27 -0.13
C GLU A 26 -15.34 -12.63 -0.83
N THR A 27 -14.20 -13.30 -0.61
CA THR A 27 -13.96 -14.65 -1.12
C THR A 27 -13.39 -15.56 -0.03
N GLU A 28 -13.54 -16.88 -0.20
CA GLU A 28 -12.91 -17.86 0.70
C GLU A 28 -11.39 -17.77 0.69
N TRP A 29 -10.81 -17.57 -0.50
CA TRP A 29 -9.38 -17.36 -0.69
C TRP A 29 -8.86 -16.16 0.12
N GLU A 30 -9.59 -15.03 0.14
CA GLU A 30 -9.23 -13.86 0.93
C GLU A 30 -9.18 -14.20 2.42
N ARG A 31 -10.20 -14.88 2.94
CA ARG A 31 -10.26 -15.26 4.37
C ARG A 31 -9.13 -16.19 4.78
N ASP A 32 -8.83 -17.18 3.94
CA ASP A 32 -7.78 -18.15 4.24
C ASP A 32 -6.40 -17.49 4.22
N LEU A 33 -6.16 -16.62 3.23
CA LEU A 33 -4.95 -15.83 3.17
C LEU A 33 -4.82 -14.88 4.36
N ALA A 34 -5.89 -14.18 4.77
CA ALA A 34 -5.85 -13.30 5.94
C ALA A 34 -5.42 -14.06 7.21
N ARG A 35 -5.95 -15.27 7.42
CA ARG A 35 -5.55 -16.14 8.55
C ARG A 35 -4.12 -16.65 8.43
N GLU A 36 -3.68 -16.97 7.22
CA GLU A 36 -2.29 -17.35 6.95
C GLU A 36 -1.35 -16.20 7.33
N LEU A 37 -1.59 -15.01 6.80
CA LEU A 37 -0.77 -13.82 7.01
C LEU A 37 -0.71 -13.42 8.48
N GLY A 38 -1.82 -13.52 9.22
CA GLY A 38 -1.86 -13.24 10.67
C GLY A 38 -0.98 -14.15 11.52
N ARG A 39 -0.43 -15.24 10.96
CA ARG A 39 0.50 -16.16 11.65
C ARG A 39 1.95 -16.00 11.19
N ARG A 40 2.21 -15.21 10.16
CA ARG A 40 3.53 -15.05 9.57
C ARG A 40 4.35 -14.00 10.33
N PRO A 41 5.69 -14.12 10.36
CA PRO A 41 6.53 -13.13 11.01
C PRO A 41 6.44 -11.79 10.28
N VAL A 42 6.19 -10.74 11.05
CA VAL A 42 6.25 -9.35 10.59
C VAL A 42 7.69 -8.86 10.72
N LEU A 43 8.25 -8.36 9.63
CA LEU A 43 9.60 -7.78 9.60
C LEU A 43 9.50 -6.26 9.71
N HIS A 44 10.40 -5.64 10.47
CA HIS A 44 10.61 -4.19 10.45
C HIS A 44 11.59 -3.86 9.34
N VAL A 45 11.07 -3.39 8.21
CA VAL A 45 11.89 -3.04 7.03
C VAL A 45 12.22 -1.55 7.08
N PRO A 46 13.50 -1.17 7.18
CA PRO A 46 13.88 0.23 7.21
C PRO A 46 13.46 0.94 5.91
N ARG A 47 13.07 2.19 6.04
CA ARG A 47 12.86 3.07 4.89
C ARG A 47 14.20 3.64 4.44
N ALA A 48 14.36 3.82 3.14
CA ALA A 48 15.49 4.55 2.62
C ALA A 48 15.50 5.98 3.19
N PRO A 49 16.67 6.56 3.48
CA PRO A 49 16.75 7.89 4.08
C PRO A 49 16.22 8.96 3.12
N ASP A 50 15.66 10.04 3.68
CA ASP A 50 14.97 11.09 2.91
C ASP A 50 15.81 11.68 1.77
N TRP A 51 17.11 11.93 2.02
CA TRP A 51 18.02 12.44 0.99
C TRP A 51 18.14 11.50 -0.22
N TRP A 52 18.07 10.19 0.00
CA TRP A 52 18.17 9.19 -1.05
C TRP A 52 16.86 9.07 -1.83
N LEU A 53 15.73 9.14 -1.12
CA LEU A 53 14.40 9.18 -1.72
C LEU A 53 14.20 10.43 -2.59
N GLU A 54 14.72 11.58 -2.14
CA GLU A 54 14.73 12.83 -2.90
C GLU A 54 15.62 12.72 -4.15
N TYR A 55 16.83 12.17 -4.00
CA TYR A 55 17.77 11.96 -5.10
C TYR A 55 17.20 11.04 -6.18
N THR A 56 16.57 9.94 -5.80
CA THR A 56 16.04 8.93 -6.72
C THR A 56 14.73 9.35 -7.40
N ARG A 57 14.06 10.41 -6.91
CA ARG A 57 12.80 10.95 -7.47
C ARG A 57 11.72 9.88 -7.66
N MET A 58 11.71 8.86 -6.81
CA MET A 58 10.69 7.82 -6.81
C MET A 58 9.31 8.44 -6.60
N VAL A 59 8.28 7.82 -7.16
CA VAL A 59 6.93 8.38 -7.08
C VAL A 59 6.28 7.95 -5.75
N PRO A 60 5.75 8.87 -4.93
CA PRO A 60 5.05 8.50 -3.71
C PRO A 60 3.90 7.51 -3.98
N GLN A 61 3.65 6.59 -3.04
CA GLN A 61 2.60 5.56 -3.11
C GLN A 61 2.69 4.58 -4.29
N GLN A 62 3.76 4.62 -5.08
CA GLN A 62 3.96 3.71 -6.22
C GLN A 62 4.94 2.58 -5.87
N CYS A 63 4.71 1.88 -4.76
CA CYS A 63 5.69 0.95 -4.20
C CYS A 63 6.11 -0.18 -5.14
N HIS A 64 5.16 -0.78 -5.86
CA HIS A 64 5.44 -1.82 -6.85
C HIS A 64 6.24 -1.30 -8.03
N ALA A 65 5.88 -0.14 -8.58
CA ALA A 65 6.58 0.45 -9.71
C ALA A 65 8.00 0.90 -9.33
N ASN A 66 8.18 1.51 -8.15
CA ASN A 66 9.50 1.92 -7.65
C ASN A 66 10.42 0.72 -7.41
N ALA A 67 9.92 -0.32 -6.73
CA ALA A 67 10.71 -1.53 -6.47
C ALA A 67 11.07 -2.28 -7.76
N SER A 68 10.11 -2.42 -8.69
CA SER A 68 10.33 -3.01 -10.01
C SER A 68 11.30 -2.17 -10.86
N PHE A 69 11.25 -0.84 -10.77
CA PHE A 69 12.19 0.04 -11.46
C PHE A 69 13.62 -0.16 -10.93
N MET A 70 13.80 -0.21 -9.60
CA MET A 70 15.10 -0.44 -8.97
C MET A 70 15.71 -1.78 -9.41
N ALA A 71 14.93 -2.87 -9.30
CA ALA A 71 15.39 -4.21 -9.67
C ALA A 71 15.73 -4.35 -11.17
N ARG A 72 15.08 -3.56 -12.05
CA ARG A 72 15.43 -3.51 -13.47
C ARG A 72 16.62 -2.62 -13.79
N SER A 73 16.89 -1.63 -12.95
CA SER A 73 17.96 -0.65 -13.17
C SER A 73 19.31 -1.14 -12.69
N ASP A 74 19.34 -1.99 -11.65
CA ASP A 74 20.57 -2.51 -11.07
C ASP A 74 20.34 -3.95 -10.56
N PRO A 75 21.13 -4.94 -11.06
CA PRO A 75 20.97 -6.35 -10.69
C PRO A 75 21.32 -6.67 -9.23
N GLU A 76 21.94 -5.75 -8.48
CA GLU A 76 22.12 -5.91 -7.03
C GLU A 76 20.81 -5.71 -6.25
N TYR A 77 19.74 -5.24 -6.89
CA TYR A 77 18.42 -5.09 -6.28
C TYR A 77 17.46 -6.18 -6.75
N GLU A 78 16.78 -6.79 -5.79
CA GLU A 78 15.69 -7.74 -6.03
C GLU A 78 14.36 -7.08 -5.64
N HIS A 79 13.35 -7.21 -6.49
CA HIS A 79 11.99 -6.76 -6.20
C HIS A 79 11.30 -7.78 -5.29
N VAL A 80 11.07 -7.41 -4.03
CA VAL A 80 10.38 -8.27 -3.05
C VAL A 80 8.96 -7.76 -2.84
N THR A 81 7.98 -8.63 -3.04
CA THR A 81 6.55 -8.33 -2.84
C THR A 81 6.01 -9.10 -1.65
N GLY A 82 5.04 -8.51 -0.98
CA GLY A 82 4.46 -9.07 0.22
C GLY A 82 3.36 -8.16 0.74
N TRP A 83 3.19 -8.18 2.06
CA TRP A 83 2.05 -7.56 2.71
C TRP A 83 2.52 -6.57 3.76
N TRP A 84 1.95 -5.38 3.74
CA TRP A 84 2.09 -4.40 4.81
C TRP A 84 0.86 -4.49 5.71
N PRO A 85 1.00 -4.89 6.98
CA PRO A 85 -0.07 -4.77 7.96
C PRO A 85 -0.47 -3.29 8.12
N GLU A 86 -1.73 -2.98 7.79
CA GLU A 86 -2.31 -1.65 7.91
C GLU A 86 -3.59 -1.75 8.74
N GLY A 87 -3.47 -1.49 10.04
CA GLY A 87 -4.53 -1.75 11.01
C GLY A 87 -4.86 -3.24 11.04
N GLU A 88 -6.12 -3.58 10.79
CA GLU A 88 -6.59 -4.97 10.73
C GLU A 88 -6.42 -5.59 9.33
N ASN A 89 -6.01 -4.85 8.30
CA ASN A 89 -5.92 -5.36 6.92
C ASN A 89 -4.47 -5.57 6.48
N PHE A 90 -4.29 -6.29 5.37
CA PHE A 90 -2.98 -6.52 4.75
C PHE A 90 -2.95 -5.86 3.37
N ALA A 91 -2.27 -4.73 3.24
CA ALA A 91 -2.10 -4.04 1.96
C ALA A 91 -0.98 -4.71 1.14
N LEU A 92 -1.19 -4.89 -0.16
CA LEU A 92 -0.14 -5.34 -1.05
C LEU A 92 0.98 -4.28 -1.09
N HIS A 93 2.22 -4.70 -0.81
CA HIS A 93 3.35 -3.79 -0.73
C HIS A 93 4.60 -4.36 -1.40
N SER A 94 5.50 -3.49 -1.83
CA SER A 94 6.81 -3.89 -2.35
C SER A 94 7.94 -3.09 -1.76
N VAL A 95 9.01 -3.81 -1.50
CA VAL A 95 10.30 -3.32 -1.04
C VAL A 95 11.38 -3.87 -1.97
N VAL A 96 12.62 -3.42 -1.80
CA VAL A 96 13.76 -4.02 -2.50
C VAL A 96 14.61 -4.81 -1.51
N ARG A 97 15.22 -5.89 -1.96
CA ARG A 97 16.35 -6.51 -1.26
C ARG A 97 17.64 -6.07 -1.93
N HIS A 98 18.57 -5.56 -1.15
CA HIS A 98 19.91 -5.21 -1.59
C HIS A 98 20.92 -5.78 -0.62
N ARG A 99 21.87 -6.59 -1.12
CA ARG A 99 22.91 -7.25 -0.29
C ARG A 99 22.33 -8.00 0.92
N GLY A 100 21.19 -8.66 0.71
CA GLY A 100 20.49 -9.44 1.74
C GLY A 100 19.60 -8.64 2.68
N GLN A 101 19.60 -7.30 2.61
CA GLN A 101 18.79 -6.43 3.47
C GLN A 101 17.56 -5.92 2.71
N LEU A 102 16.41 -5.92 3.37
CA LEU A 102 15.19 -5.32 2.83
C LEU A 102 15.17 -3.81 3.12
N VAL A 103 14.74 -3.02 2.14
CA VAL A 103 14.59 -1.56 2.27
C VAL A 103 13.34 -1.08 1.54
N CYS A 104 12.52 -0.27 2.19
CA CYS A 104 11.40 0.41 1.55
C CYS A 104 11.89 1.68 0.83
N VAL A 105 11.77 1.69 -0.50
CA VAL A 105 12.24 2.77 -1.39
C VAL A 105 11.14 3.73 -1.84
N THR A 106 9.96 3.64 -1.22
CA THR A 106 8.80 4.45 -1.61
C THR A 106 8.69 5.69 -0.75
N PRO A 107 8.78 6.90 -1.32
CA PRO A 107 8.60 8.13 -0.56
C PRO A 107 7.19 8.22 0.03
N VAL A 108 7.10 8.80 1.22
CA VAL A 108 5.82 9.25 1.78
C VAL A 108 5.47 10.61 1.17
N TYR A 109 4.19 10.94 1.13
CA TYR A 109 3.81 12.31 0.79
C TYR A 109 4.43 13.27 1.80
N SER A 110 5.01 14.38 1.30
CA SER A 110 5.63 15.42 2.12
C SER A 110 4.71 16.03 3.17
N ALA A 111 3.39 15.87 3.02
CA ALA A 111 2.39 16.27 4.01
C ALA A 111 2.33 15.37 5.26
N PHE A 112 3.02 14.21 5.26
CA PHE A 112 3.10 13.26 6.38
C PHE A 112 4.51 13.21 6.98
N GLN A 113 5.11 14.38 7.25
CA GLN A 113 6.34 14.46 8.05
C GLN A 113 6.13 13.75 9.40
N GLY A 114 7.11 12.93 9.81
CA GLY A 114 7.06 12.18 11.08
C GLY A 114 6.54 10.74 10.97
N MET A 115 6.42 10.18 9.77
CA MET A 115 6.18 8.74 9.62
C MET A 115 7.34 7.91 10.21
N PRO A 116 7.06 6.69 10.70
CA PRO A 116 8.11 5.79 11.19
C PRO A 116 9.22 5.61 10.16
N ASP A 117 10.45 5.45 10.63
CA ASP A 117 11.64 5.18 9.82
C ASP A 117 11.67 3.75 9.23
N HIS A 118 10.61 2.99 9.44
CA HIS A 118 10.43 1.63 8.95
C HIS A 118 8.98 1.38 8.53
N VAL A 119 8.78 0.28 7.82
CA VAL A 119 7.45 -0.29 7.53
C VAL A 119 7.40 -1.70 8.07
N GLU A 120 6.23 -2.10 8.58
CA GLU A 120 5.95 -3.50 8.85
C GLU A 120 5.73 -4.25 7.54
N PHE A 121 6.34 -5.42 7.40
CA PHE A 121 6.31 -6.14 6.13
C PHE A 121 6.38 -7.65 6.31
N ILE A 122 5.49 -8.37 5.65
CA ILE A 122 5.47 -9.82 5.56
C ILE A 122 5.85 -10.18 4.11
N PRO A 123 7.11 -10.56 3.82
CA PRO A 123 7.53 -10.90 2.47
C PRO A 123 6.78 -12.14 2.00
N ASP A 124 6.33 -12.18 0.75
CA ASP A 124 5.52 -13.30 0.27
C ASP A 124 6.03 -13.91 -1.05
N PRO A 125 6.79 -15.02 -0.96
CA PRO A 125 7.47 -15.59 -2.12
C PRO A 125 6.54 -16.30 -3.11
N LEU A 126 5.28 -16.57 -2.75
CA LEU A 126 4.32 -17.16 -3.71
C LEU A 126 3.58 -16.09 -4.52
N ILE A 127 3.89 -14.79 -4.32
CA ILE A 127 3.39 -13.74 -5.19
C ILE A 127 4.22 -13.73 -6.48
N GLU A 128 3.53 -13.88 -7.60
CA GLU A 128 4.09 -13.87 -8.94
C GLU A 128 3.65 -12.61 -9.68
N TRP A 129 4.59 -11.95 -10.35
CA TRP A 129 4.27 -10.87 -11.29
C TRP A 129 4.19 -11.40 -12.71
N ARG A 130 3.07 -11.12 -13.37
CA ARG A 130 2.82 -11.53 -14.76
C ARG A 130 2.63 -10.30 -15.63
N GLN A 131 3.18 -10.34 -16.85
CA GLN A 131 2.94 -9.31 -17.85
C GLN A 131 1.57 -9.57 -18.50
N GLU A 132 0.68 -8.59 -18.41
CA GLU A 132 -0.64 -8.60 -19.05
C GLU A 132 -0.80 -7.34 -19.92
N GLY A 133 -0.60 -7.50 -21.23
CA GLY A 133 -0.56 -6.37 -22.14
C GLY A 133 0.59 -5.43 -21.79
N ALA A 134 0.27 -4.16 -21.47
CA ALA A 134 1.25 -3.16 -21.03
C ALA A 134 1.47 -3.12 -19.51
N ALA A 135 0.64 -3.80 -18.72
CA ALA A 135 0.68 -3.75 -17.26
C ALA A 135 1.37 -4.99 -16.68
N HIS A 136 1.97 -4.83 -15.49
CA HIS A 136 2.36 -5.94 -14.65
C HIS A 136 1.28 -6.15 -13.59
N GLN A 137 0.84 -7.39 -13.43
CA GLN A 137 -0.20 -7.76 -12.50
C GLN A 137 0.32 -8.81 -11.53
N ALA A 138 0.09 -8.59 -10.23
CA ALA A 138 0.44 -9.55 -9.20
C ALA A 138 -0.63 -10.64 -9.06
N TYR A 139 -0.17 -11.86 -8.83
CA TYR A 139 -0.95 -13.07 -8.65
C TYR A 139 -0.43 -13.84 -7.45
N ARG A 140 -1.30 -14.58 -6.77
CA ARG A 140 -0.93 -15.61 -5.78
C ARG A 140 -1.89 -16.77 -5.91
N ASP A 141 -1.37 -17.99 -6.03
CA ASP A 141 -2.18 -19.20 -6.25
C ASP A 141 -3.18 -19.09 -7.42
N GLY A 142 -2.79 -18.38 -8.47
CA GLY A 142 -3.64 -18.11 -9.64
C GLY A 142 -4.70 -17.03 -9.44
N VAL A 143 -4.86 -16.47 -8.23
CA VAL A 143 -5.77 -15.37 -7.93
C VAL A 143 -5.09 -14.04 -8.22
N ARG A 144 -5.77 -13.18 -9.00
CA ARG A 144 -5.31 -11.83 -9.30
C ARG A 144 -5.39 -10.95 -8.04
N LEU A 145 -4.26 -10.41 -7.60
CA LEU A 145 -4.19 -9.53 -6.45
C LEU A 145 -4.65 -8.12 -6.80
N SER A 146 -5.41 -7.49 -5.89
CA SER A 146 -5.80 -6.08 -6.00
C SER A 146 -4.96 -5.23 -5.04
N VAL A 147 -5.61 -4.46 -4.16
CA VAL A 147 -5.00 -3.59 -3.16
C VAL A 147 -4.53 -4.34 -1.91
N GLY A 148 -5.14 -5.48 -1.59
CA GLY A 148 -4.87 -6.14 -0.32
C GLY A 148 -5.85 -7.27 0.02
N VAL A 149 -5.80 -7.69 1.27
CA VAL A 149 -6.62 -8.74 1.88
C VAL A 149 -7.20 -8.20 3.18
N ARG A 150 -8.51 -8.38 3.39
CA ARG A 150 -9.21 -7.92 4.60
C ARG A 150 -9.36 -9.05 5.60
N THR A 151 -9.11 -8.77 6.88
CA THR A 151 -9.38 -9.73 7.96
C THR A 151 -10.87 -9.77 8.31
N ASP A 152 -11.52 -8.61 8.32
CA ASP A 152 -12.96 -8.45 8.42
C ASP A 152 -13.48 -7.59 7.25
N PRO A 153 -13.93 -8.23 6.16
CA PRO A 153 -14.51 -7.54 5.01
C PRO A 153 -15.73 -6.69 5.37
N ALA A 154 -16.58 -7.16 6.29
CA ALA A 154 -17.81 -6.45 6.66
C ALA A 154 -17.48 -5.15 7.40
N GLU A 155 -16.54 -5.22 8.34
CA GLU A 155 -16.07 -4.05 9.07
C GLU A 155 -15.35 -3.06 8.16
N THR A 156 -14.48 -3.56 7.27
CA THR A 156 -13.81 -2.71 6.26
C THR A 156 -14.83 -1.96 5.40
N MET A 157 -15.88 -2.63 4.94
CA MET A 157 -16.96 -2.00 4.17
C MET A 157 -17.73 -0.97 4.99
N ARG A 158 -18.00 -1.25 6.27
CA ARG A 158 -18.66 -0.32 7.19
C ARG A 158 -17.83 0.96 7.37
N LEU A 159 -16.53 0.83 7.59
CA LEU A 159 -15.61 1.95 7.77
C LEU A 159 -15.47 2.79 6.49
N ILE A 160 -15.36 2.15 5.32
CA ILE A 160 -15.32 2.85 4.03
C ILE A 160 -16.61 3.65 3.80
N ALA A 161 -17.78 3.06 4.10
CA ALA A 161 -19.06 3.75 3.98
C ALA A 161 -19.15 4.96 4.92
N LEU A 162 -18.69 4.82 6.17
CA LEU A 162 -18.65 5.89 7.16
C LEU A 162 -17.74 7.06 6.72
N VAL A 163 -16.51 6.74 6.27
CA VAL A 163 -15.58 7.76 5.76
C VAL A 163 -16.15 8.46 4.54
N ARG A 164 -16.76 7.71 3.61
CA ARG A 164 -17.43 8.27 2.44
C ARG A 164 -18.52 9.26 2.84
N GLU A 165 -19.42 8.87 3.74
CA GLU A 165 -20.49 9.74 4.23
C GLU A 165 -19.94 11.05 4.82
N ARG A 166 -18.91 10.95 5.67
CA ARG A 166 -18.24 12.12 6.27
C ARG A 166 -17.64 13.05 5.22
N LEU A 167 -16.95 12.50 4.23
CA LEU A 167 -16.38 13.30 3.14
C LEU A 167 -17.47 13.96 2.29
N MET A 168 -18.59 13.26 2.06
CA MET A 168 -19.73 13.79 1.31
C MET A 168 -20.49 14.89 2.06
N SER A 169 -20.50 14.88 3.40
CA SER A 169 -21.07 15.96 4.21
C SER A 169 -20.20 17.23 4.27
N GLY A 170 -19.01 17.20 3.66
CA GLY A 170 -18.07 18.32 3.63
C GLY A 170 -17.12 18.37 4.82
N MET A 171 -17.03 17.29 5.61
CA MET A 171 -16.02 17.15 6.67
C MET A 171 -14.61 17.28 6.09
N ASP A 172 -13.71 17.86 6.89
CA ASP A 172 -12.30 17.92 6.54
C ASP A 172 -11.72 16.49 6.37
N PRO A 173 -10.98 16.19 5.28
CA PRO A 173 -10.51 14.84 5.01
C PRO A 173 -9.61 14.23 6.08
N GLN A 174 -8.77 15.03 6.74
CA GLN A 174 -7.92 14.52 7.82
C GLN A 174 -8.76 14.11 9.02
N ARG A 175 -9.78 14.92 9.37
CA ARG A 175 -10.73 14.61 10.44
C ARG A 175 -11.60 13.40 10.13
N ALA A 176 -12.00 13.23 8.87
CA ALA A 176 -12.83 12.11 8.46
C ALA A 176 -12.15 10.74 8.70
N MET A 177 -10.82 10.70 8.54
CA MET A 177 -9.98 9.50 8.74
C MET A 177 -9.67 9.21 10.21
N LEU A 178 -9.47 10.23 11.05
CA LEU A 178 -9.07 10.04 12.47
C LEU A 178 -10.18 9.48 13.37
N LEU A 179 -11.44 9.56 12.94
CA LEU A 179 -12.61 9.16 13.73
C LEU A 179 -13.26 7.86 13.19
N ALA A 180 -12.65 7.23 12.21
CA ALA A 180 -13.09 5.97 11.61
C ALA A 180 -12.36 4.83 12.33
#